data_AF-A0A2E8HJE5-F1
#
_entry.id   AF-A0A2E8HJE5-F1
#
_cell.length_a   1.000
_cell.length_b   1.000
_cell.length_c   1.000
_cell.angle_alpha   90.00
_cell.angle_beta   90.00
_cell.angle_gamma   90.00
#
_symmetry.space_group_name_H-M   'P 1'
#
loop_
_entity.id
_entity.type
_entity.pdbx_description
1 polymer ?
#
loop_
_entity_poly.entity_id
_entity_poly.type
_entity_poly.pdbx_seq_one_letter_code
_entity_poly.pdbx_strand_id
1 'polypeptide(L)'
;MSDQRVFVGDLTRKEFRERMEGGIIKAAIVPTAATEQHNEHLEMIHDSLHVTYTAEESAKRLHPQVVVATPITVGVSEHWMKHVGTLTARPEIFCEY
;
A
#
# COMPACT_ATOMS: atom_id res chain seq x y z
N MET A 1 14.95 18.35 11.13
CA MET A 1 13.60 17.75 11.07
C MET A 1 13.71 16.31 11.56
N SER A 2 12.75 15.81 12.34
CA SER A 2 12.73 14.40 12.75
C SER A 2 12.49 13.50 11.55
N ASP A 3 13.13 12.32 11.49
CA ASP A 3 12.84 11.30 10.48
C ASP A 3 11.35 10.92 10.57
N GLN A 4 10.64 11.03 9.46
CA GLN A 4 9.20 10.78 9.33
C GLN A 4 8.91 9.75 8.23
N ARG A 5 9.96 9.15 7.66
CA ARG A 5 9.85 8.09 6.64
C ARG A 5 9.23 6.85 7.27
N VAL A 6 8.17 6.36 6.64
CA VAL A 6 7.39 5.22 7.15
C VAL A 6 7.23 4.11 6.12
N PHE A 7 7.49 4.36 4.84
CA PHE A 7 7.43 3.30 3.85
C PHE A 7 8.71 2.45 3.89
N VAL A 8 8.56 1.15 3.66
CA VAL A 8 9.71 0.25 3.49
C VAL A 8 10.64 0.76 2.40
N GLY A 9 10.07 1.29 1.30
CA GLY A 9 10.81 1.86 0.17
C GLY A 9 11.55 3.17 0.46
N ASP A 10 11.21 3.87 1.55
CA ASP A 10 11.92 5.08 1.97
C ASP A 10 13.29 4.77 2.60
N LEU A 11 13.46 3.52 3.04
CA LEU A 11 14.63 3.03 3.73
C LEU A 11 15.53 2.27 2.76
N THR A 12 16.83 2.53 2.83
CA THR A 12 17.80 1.62 2.24
C THR A 12 17.72 0.26 2.92
N ARG A 13 18.16 -0.80 2.21
CA ARG A 13 18.25 -2.15 2.77
C ARG A 13 19.05 -2.21 4.08
N LYS A 14 20.07 -1.36 4.25
CA LYS A 14 20.86 -1.27 5.48
C LYS A 14 20.01 -0.72 6.63
N GLU A 15 19.35 0.42 6.42
CA GLU A 15 18.50 1.05 7.44
C GLU A 15 17.36 0.13 7.87
N PHE A 16 16.67 -0.51 6.93
CA PHE A 16 15.58 -1.44 7.25
C PHE A 16 16.06 -2.63 8.09
N ARG A 17 17.15 -3.29 7.66
CA ARG A 17 17.73 -4.43 8.39
C ARG A 17 18.14 -4.03 9.82
N GLU A 18 18.82 -2.91 9.99
CA GLU A 18 19.26 -2.45 11.32
C GLU A 18 18.09 -2.13 12.24
N ARG A 19 17.00 -1.54 11.70
CA ARG A 19 15.77 -1.30 12.46
C ARG A 19 15.04 -2.59 12.83
N MET A 20 15.02 -3.59 11.95
CA MET A 20 14.44 -4.91 12.23
C MET A 20 15.25 -5.69 13.27
N GLU A 21 16.57 -5.79 13.10
CA GLU A 21 17.48 -6.49 14.03
C GLU A 21 17.52 -5.80 15.41
N GLY A 22 17.46 -4.48 15.44
CA GLY A 22 17.33 -3.69 16.67
C GLY A 22 15.94 -3.77 17.31
N GLY A 23 14.98 -4.46 16.68
CA GLY A 23 13.62 -4.60 17.17
C GLY A 23 12.84 -3.29 17.22
N ILE A 24 13.20 -2.29 16.42
CA ILE A 24 12.49 -1.00 16.35
C ILE A 24 11.16 -1.20 15.62
N ILE A 25 11.21 -1.80 14.43
CA ILE A 25 10.02 -2.13 13.64
C ILE A 25 9.35 -3.35 14.27
N LYS A 26 8.06 -3.22 14.57
CA LYS A 26 7.22 -4.21 15.24
C LYS A 26 6.10 -4.74 14.34
N ALA A 27 5.66 -3.96 13.37
CA ALA A 27 4.60 -4.35 12.45
C ALA A 27 4.71 -3.62 11.10
N ALA A 28 4.00 -4.14 10.10
CA ALA A 28 3.83 -3.50 8.80
C ALA A 28 2.34 -3.41 8.45
N ILE A 29 1.94 -2.28 7.87
CA ILE A 29 0.65 -2.14 7.18
C ILE A 29 0.89 -2.49 5.71
N VAL A 30 0.05 -3.34 5.14
CA VAL A 30 0.07 -3.68 3.72
C VAL A 30 -1.15 -3.03 3.07
N PRO A 31 -1.00 -1.88 2.39
CA PRO A 31 -2.12 -1.23 1.72
C PRO A 31 -2.53 -2.06 0.51
N THR A 32 -3.80 -2.44 0.46
CA THR A 32 -4.34 -3.32 -0.58
C THR A 32 -5.59 -2.69 -1.16
N ALA A 33 -5.61 -2.52 -2.49
CA ALA A 33 -6.62 -1.75 -3.22
C ALA A 33 -6.79 -2.29 -4.65
N ALA A 34 -7.44 -1.50 -5.50
CA ALA A 34 -7.58 -1.75 -6.92
C ALA A 34 -7.26 -0.49 -7.75
N THR A 35 -7.24 -0.70 -9.07
CA THR A 35 -7.29 0.34 -10.10
C THR A 35 -8.54 0.04 -10.92
N GLU A 36 -9.65 0.67 -10.57
CA GLU A 36 -10.96 0.33 -11.12
C GLU A 36 -11.83 1.55 -11.38
N GLN A 37 -12.88 1.34 -12.19
CA GLN A 37 -13.84 2.37 -12.52
C GLN A 37 -14.53 2.91 -11.27
N HIS A 38 -14.72 4.23 -11.23
CA HIS A 38 -15.50 4.91 -10.19
C HIS A 38 -16.51 5.89 -10.82
N ASN A 39 -17.12 5.47 -11.94
CA ASN A 39 -17.91 6.32 -12.84
C ASN A 39 -17.14 7.58 -13.32
N GLU A 40 -17.86 8.52 -13.93
CA GLU A 40 -17.28 9.69 -14.63
C GLU A 40 -16.86 10.86 -13.73
N HIS A 41 -16.81 10.67 -12.41
CA HIS A 41 -16.61 11.75 -11.44
C HIS A 41 -15.51 11.49 -10.40
N LEU A 42 -14.85 10.34 -10.47
CA LEU A 42 -13.76 9.96 -9.58
C LEU A 42 -12.61 9.36 -10.38
N GLU A 43 -11.41 9.52 -9.85
CA GLU A 43 -10.19 9.01 -10.46
C GLU A 43 -10.08 7.49 -10.34
N MET A 44 -9.53 6.82 -11.36
CA MET A 44 -9.31 5.37 -11.36
C MET A 44 -8.39 4.85 -10.24
N ILE A 45 -7.62 5.74 -9.60
CA ILE A 45 -6.69 5.45 -8.52
C ILE A 45 -7.30 5.61 -7.13
N HIS A 46 -8.59 5.91 -7.04
CA HIS A 46 -9.28 6.30 -5.80
C HIS A 46 -8.94 5.37 -4.62
N ASP A 47 -9.08 4.06 -4.82
CA ASP A 47 -8.80 3.05 -3.79
C ASP A 47 -7.35 3.11 -3.33
N SER A 48 -6.44 3.07 -4.29
CA SER A 48 -4.99 3.03 -4.06
C SER A 48 -4.49 4.29 -3.38
N LEU A 49 -5.00 5.47 -3.78
CA LEU A 49 -4.66 6.75 -3.16
C LEU A 49 -5.09 6.79 -1.70
N HIS A 50 -6.36 6.48 -1.42
CA HIS A 50 -6.92 6.61 -0.08
C HIS A 50 -6.37 5.58 0.91
N VAL A 51 -6.21 4.32 0.49
CA VAL A 51 -5.63 3.30 1.37
C VAL A 51 -4.17 3.62 1.70
N THR A 52 -3.41 4.12 0.72
CA THR A 52 -2.00 4.49 0.92
C THR A 52 -1.87 5.67 1.89
N TYR A 53 -2.67 6.72 1.68
CA TYR A 53 -2.69 7.88 2.58
C TYR A 53 -3.07 7.49 4.01
N THR A 54 -4.12 6.68 4.16
CA THR A 54 -4.58 6.23 5.49
C THR A 54 -3.52 5.37 6.18
N ALA A 55 -2.85 4.48 5.44
CA ALA A 55 -1.76 3.66 5.96
C ALA A 55 -0.56 4.50 6.40
N GLU A 56 -0.13 5.46 5.57
CA GLU A 56 0.95 6.38 5.89
C GLU A 56 0.67 7.17 7.16
N GLU A 57 -0.51 7.78 7.24
CA GLU A 57 -0.92 8.59 8.38
C GLU A 57 -1.06 7.76 9.67
N SER A 58 -1.48 6.52 9.55
CA SER A 58 -1.52 5.57 10.68
C SER A 58 -0.11 5.20 11.14
N ALA A 59 0.80 4.89 10.20
CA ALA A 59 2.17 4.54 10.51
C ALA A 59 2.95 5.72 11.11
N LYS A 60 2.74 6.94 10.63
CA LYS A 60 3.34 8.16 11.22
C LYS A 60 2.97 8.33 12.69
N ARG A 61 1.72 8.05 13.07
CA ARG A 61 1.27 8.09 14.48
C ARG A 61 1.91 7.01 15.35
N LEU A 62 2.37 5.91 14.74
CA LEU A 62 3.00 4.77 15.40
C LEU A 62 4.52 4.71 15.14
N HIS A 63 5.10 5.74 14.52
CA HIS A 63 6.52 5.78 14.17
C HIS A 63 7.39 5.76 15.44
N PRO A 64 8.52 5.01 15.47
CA PRO A 64 9.13 4.25 14.36
C PRO A 64 8.71 2.76 14.30
N GLN A 65 7.68 2.36 15.02
CA GLN A 65 7.37 0.93 15.24
C GLN A 65 6.59 0.28 14.10
N VAL A 66 5.91 1.08 13.29
CA VAL A 66 5.11 0.59 12.16
C VAL A 66 5.64 1.17 10.86
N VAL A 67 5.81 0.31 9.87
CA VAL A 67 6.14 0.69 8.49
C VAL A 67 4.98 0.39 7.55
N VAL A 68 5.01 0.97 6.36
CA VAL A 68 4.04 0.73 5.29
C VAL A 68 4.75 0.01 4.14
N ALA A 69 4.20 -1.13 3.71
CA ALA A 69 4.68 -1.83 2.54
C ALA A 69 4.35 -1.06 1.25
N THR A 70 4.96 -1.45 0.13
CA THR A 70 4.55 -0.93 -1.19
C THR A 70 3.07 -1.25 -1.43
N PRO A 71 2.23 -0.26 -1.79
CA PRO A 71 0.81 -0.48 -2.04
C PRO A 71 0.56 -1.51 -3.14
N ILE A 72 -0.42 -2.39 -2.92
CA ILE A 72 -0.93 -3.33 -3.92
C ILE A 72 -2.09 -2.63 -4.64
N THR A 73 -1.83 -2.18 -5.86
CA THR A 73 -2.76 -1.30 -6.61
C THR A 73 -3.58 -2.03 -7.67
N VAL A 74 -3.34 -3.32 -7.90
CA VAL A 74 -4.12 -4.18 -8.80
C VAL A 74 -4.76 -5.28 -7.97
N GLY A 75 -6.06 -5.17 -7.79
CA GLY A 75 -6.88 -6.09 -6.99
C GLY A 75 -7.65 -7.10 -7.85
N VAL A 76 -8.75 -7.59 -7.30
CA VAL A 76 -9.70 -8.49 -7.98
C VAL A 76 -10.95 -7.70 -8.37
N SER A 77 -10.99 -7.24 -9.62
CA SER A 77 -11.98 -6.29 -10.14
C SER A 77 -12.60 -6.78 -11.46
N GLU A 78 -12.68 -8.10 -11.67
CA GLU A 78 -13.22 -8.71 -12.91
C GLU A 78 -14.62 -8.22 -13.27
N HIS A 79 -15.46 -7.96 -12.26
CA HIS A 79 -16.82 -7.45 -12.41
C HIS A 79 -16.88 -6.02 -13.00
N TRP A 80 -15.77 -5.28 -12.97
CA TRP A 80 -15.64 -3.94 -13.55
C TRP A 80 -14.95 -3.90 -14.91
N MET A 81 -14.47 -5.04 -15.43
CA MET A 81 -13.69 -5.10 -16.67
C MET A 81 -14.45 -4.68 -17.94
N LYS A 82 -15.79 -4.56 -17.88
CA LYS A 82 -16.57 -3.94 -18.98
C LYS A 82 -16.26 -2.45 -19.15
N HIS A 83 -15.70 -1.80 -18.13
CA HIS A 83 -15.31 -0.39 -18.13
C HIS A 83 -13.83 -0.24 -18.44
N VAL A 84 -13.51 0.47 -19.52
CA VAL A 84 -12.14 0.67 -20.03
C VAL A 84 -11.28 1.34 -18.96
N GLY A 85 -10.12 0.75 -18.69
CA GLY A 85 -9.14 1.27 -17.73
C GLY A 85 -9.03 0.47 -16.43
N THR A 86 -10.03 -0.35 -16.08
CA THR A 86 -9.94 -1.27 -14.94
C THR A 86 -8.80 -2.28 -15.15
N LEU A 87 -7.98 -2.47 -14.11
CA LEU A 87 -6.95 -3.50 -14.06
C LEU A 87 -7.35 -4.56 -13.02
N THR A 88 -7.21 -5.83 -13.36
CA THR A 88 -7.54 -6.93 -12.45
C THR A 88 -6.49 -8.03 -12.50
N ALA A 89 -6.17 -8.58 -11.33
CA ALA A 89 -5.56 -9.89 -11.18
C ALA A 89 -6.67 -10.96 -11.14
N ARG A 90 -6.31 -12.22 -11.42
CA ARG A 90 -7.18 -13.36 -11.09
C ARG A 90 -7.16 -13.59 -9.58
N PRO A 91 -8.26 -14.04 -8.96
CA PRO A 91 -8.34 -14.30 -7.52
C PRO A 91 -7.21 -15.19 -7.00
N GLU A 92 -6.94 -16.30 -7.67
CA GLU A 92 -5.85 -17.22 -7.31
C GLU A 92 -4.47 -16.56 -7.32
N ILE A 93 -4.19 -15.68 -8.29
CA ILE A 93 -2.92 -14.95 -8.36
C ILE A 93 -2.83 -13.91 -7.25
N PHE A 94 -3.94 -13.25 -6.94
CA PHE A 94 -3.99 -12.24 -5.88
C PHE A 94 -3.83 -12.86 -4.48
N CYS A 95 -4.31 -14.09 -4.26
CA CYS A 95 -4.11 -14.81 -3.01
C CYS A 95 -2.70 -15.40 -2.85
N GLU A 96 -1.97 -15.64 -3.95
CA GLU A 96 -0.60 -16.15 -3.94
C GLU A 96 0.47 -15.05 -3.82
N TYR A 97 0.13 -13.82 -4.17
CA TYR A 97 0.98 -12.63 -4.11
C TYR A 97 1.35 -12.23 -2.67
#